data_AF-A0A5B7E8J8-F1
#
_entry.id   AF-A0A5B7E8J8-F1
#
_cell.length_a   1.000
_cell.length_b   1.000
_cell.length_c   1.000
_cell.angle_alpha   90.00
_cell.angle_beta   90.00
_cell.angle_gamma   90.00
#
_symmetry.space_group_name_H-M   'P 1'
#
loop_
_entity.id
_entity.type
_entity.pdbx_description
1 polymer ?
#
loop_
_entity_poly.entity_id
_entity_poly.type
_entity_poly.pdbx_seq_one_letter_code
_entity_poly.pdbx_strand_id
1 'polypeptide(L)'
;MTSTSATGGTGGDKDNGGGSKDESGFEHQLKTDQNGALNPDYRTPFKNKIDACKRLIRYHVFNECAFTPWELAESNAQYELQAETLLKKFNNMKYKYQSLLVKDSMHWKFHQVLFTMPVVRL
;
A
#
# COMPACT_ATOMS: atom_id res chain seq x y z
N MET A 1 27.66 -43.64 34.61
CA MET A 1 28.64 -44.72 34.37
C MET A 1 28.21 -45.37 33.06
N THR A 2 28.89 -45.33 31.92
CA THR A 2 30.30 -45.18 31.55
C THR A 2 30.42 -44.45 30.20
N SER A 3 31.57 -43.80 30.03
CA SER A 3 32.16 -43.14 28.85
C SER A 3 32.33 -44.03 27.61
N THR A 4 32.36 -43.43 26.41
CA THR A 4 33.52 -43.46 25.47
C THR A 4 33.35 -42.52 24.26
N SER A 5 34.50 -42.02 23.80
CA SER A 5 34.81 -40.99 22.80
C SER A 5 35.06 -41.51 21.36
N ALA A 6 35.37 -40.57 20.45
CA ALA A 6 36.02 -40.68 19.11
C ALA A 6 35.07 -40.83 17.90
N THR A 7 35.23 -40.24 16.70
CA THR A 7 36.25 -39.39 16.03
C THR A 7 35.75 -39.05 14.60
N GLY A 8 36.15 -37.89 14.03
CA GLY A 8 36.26 -37.60 12.57
C GLY A 8 34.97 -37.22 11.84
N GLY A 9 34.88 -36.22 10.94
CA GLY A 9 35.87 -35.43 10.22
C GLY A 9 35.61 -35.51 8.70
N THR A 10 35.13 -34.44 8.07
CA THR A 10 35.17 -34.08 6.62
C THR A 10 34.30 -32.83 6.42
N GLY A 11 34.59 -31.82 5.60
CA GLY A 11 35.71 -31.51 4.73
C GLY A 11 35.75 -29.98 4.57
N GLY A 12 36.94 -29.45 4.32
CA GLY A 12 37.14 -28.04 4.04
C GLY A 12 36.95 -27.76 2.55
N ASP A 13 36.11 -26.78 2.24
CA ASP A 13 36.14 -26.10 0.96
C ASP A 13 37.05 -24.87 1.10
N LYS A 14 38.25 -25.00 0.54
CA LYS A 14 39.08 -23.87 0.15
C LYS A 14 38.42 -23.25 -1.06
N ASP A 15 37.94 -22.02 -0.94
CA ASP A 15 37.80 -21.16 -2.10
C ASP A 15 38.84 -20.03 -2.03
N ASN A 16 39.74 -20.06 -3.01
CA ASN A 16 40.78 -19.08 -3.26
C ASN A 16 40.15 -17.99 -4.13
N GLY A 17 40.07 -16.76 -3.61
CA GLY A 17 39.59 -15.63 -4.39
C GLY A 17 40.22 -14.34 -3.89
N GLY A 18 41.39 -13.99 -4.43
CA GLY A 18 41.92 -12.64 -4.33
C GLY A 18 41.03 -11.68 -5.13
N GLY A 19 40.29 -10.82 -4.44
CA GLY A 19 39.46 -9.78 -5.03
C GLY A 19 38.90 -8.86 -3.93
N SER A 20 39.24 -7.57 -4.02
CA SER A 20 38.56 -6.42 -3.39
C SER A 20 37.99 -6.61 -1.97
N LYS A 21 38.83 -6.41 -0.93
CA LYS A 21 38.39 -6.27 0.49
C LYS A 21 37.28 -5.22 0.68
N ASP A 22 37.13 -4.31 -0.27
CA ASP A 22 36.21 -3.18 -0.22
C ASP A 22 34.76 -3.57 -0.58
N GLU A 23 34.55 -4.61 -1.41
CA GLU A 23 33.19 -5.01 -1.83
C GLU A 23 32.45 -5.79 -0.73
N SER A 24 33.15 -6.66 0.00
CA SER A 24 32.58 -7.40 1.13
C SER A 24 32.12 -6.48 2.28
N GLY A 25 32.87 -5.41 2.54
CA GLY A 25 32.54 -4.43 3.59
C GLY A 25 31.34 -3.57 3.21
N PHE A 26 31.24 -3.17 1.94
CA PHE A 26 30.12 -2.39 1.43
C PHE A 26 28.80 -3.17 1.49
N GLU A 27 28.79 -4.42 1.03
CA GLU A 27 27.59 -5.26 1.09
C GLU A 27 27.14 -5.53 2.54
N HIS A 28 28.08 -5.76 3.45
CA HIS A 28 27.78 -5.97 4.87
C HIS A 28 27.14 -4.72 5.49
N GLN A 29 27.69 -3.54 5.18
CA GLN A 29 27.14 -2.26 5.64
C GLN A 29 25.72 -2.04 5.08
N LEU A 30 25.51 -2.33 3.80
CA LEU A 30 24.21 -2.20 3.15
C LEU A 30 23.15 -3.11 3.80
N LYS A 31 23.49 -4.38 4.08
CA LYS A 31 22.60 -5.32 4.79
C LYS A 31 22.28 -4.84 6.21
N THR A 32 23.27 -4.27 6.90
CA THR A 32 23.11 -3.70 8.25
C THR A 32 22.16 -2.50 8.23
N ASP A 33 22.31 -1.62 7.25
CA ASP A 33 21.47 -0.43 7.11
C ASP A 33 20.03 -0.77 6.73
N GLN A 34 19.83 -1.74 5.81
CA GLN A 34 18.50 -2.27 5.45
C GLN A 34 17.80 -2.90 6.65
N ASN A 35 18.46 -3.82 7.37
CA ASN A 35 17.86 -4.46 8.54
C ASN A 35 17.58 -3.45 9.66
N GLY A 36 18.46 -2.46 9.83
CA GLY A 36 18.30 -1.38 10.80
C GLY A 36 17.14 -0.43 10.49
N ALA A 37 16.72 -0.31 9.24
CA ALA A 37 15.55 0.47 8.84
C ALA A 37 14.24 -0.35 8.92
N LEU A 38 14.29 -1.65 8.61
CA LEU A 38 13.14 -2.55 8.68
C LEU A 38 12.76 -2.93 10.13
N ASN A 39 13.75 -3.06 11.02
CA ASN A 39 13.56 -3.43 12.42
C ASN A 39 14.21 -2.42 13.37
N PRO A 40 13.70 -1.19 13.45
CA PRO A 40 14.28 -0.19 14.32
C PRO A 40 13.90 -0.39 15.78
N ASP A 41 14.85 -0.11 16.65
CA ASP A 41 14.61 -0.05 18.08
C ASP A 41 13.89 1.27 18.40
N TYR A 42 12.63 1.20 18.81
CA TYR A 42 11.84 2.36 19.26
C TYR A 42 11.84 2.52 20.79
N ARG A 43 12.37 1.55 21.52
CA ARG A 43 12.29 1.50 22.98
C ARG A 43 13.48 2.20 23.62
N THR A 44 14.64 2.22 22.96
CA THR A 44 15.82 2.90 23.47
C THR A 44 15.90 4.36 22.98
N PRO A 45 15.96 5.34 23.92
CA PRO A 45 16.16 6.74 23.57
C PRO A 45 17.55 6.94 22.94
N PHE A 46 17.73 8.04 22.21
CA PHE A 46 19.02 8.36 21.62
C PHE A 46 20.06 8.65 22.70
N LYS A 47 21.20 7.97 22.62
CA LYS A 47 22.28 8.13 23.61
C LYS A 47 23.04 9.44 23.41
N ASN A 48 23.20 9.86 22.16
CA ASN A 48 23.89 11.09 21.76
C ASN A 48 23.48 11.52 20.35
N LYS A 49 23.91 12.72 19.91
CA LYS A 49 23.62 13.25 18.57
C LYS A 49 24.12 12.32 17.45
N ILE A 50 25.28 11.69 17.64
CA ILE A 50 25.89 10.80 16.65
C ILE A 50 25.06 9.52 16.46
N ASP A 51 24.55 8.95 17.56
CA ASP A 51 23.66 7.79 17.59
C ASP A 51 22.33 8.08 16.88
N ALA A 52 21.75 9.25 17.14
CA ALA A 52 20.58 9.72 16.41
C ALA A 52 20.87 9.82 14.91
N CYS A 53 21.95 10.50 14.50
CA CYS A 53 22.32 10.61 13.09
C CYS A 53 22.53 9.23 12.43
N LYS A 54 23.23 8.30 13.09
CA LYS A 54 23.46 6.93 12.58
C LYS A 54 22.18 6.09 12.47
N ARG A 55 21.21 6.30 13.36
CA ARG A 55 19.91 5.61 13.29
C ARG A 55 19.02 6.23 12.21
N LEU A 56 19.04 7.55 12.09
CA LEU A 56 18.19 8.29 11.14
C LEU A 56 18.69 8.19 9.70
N ILE A 57 20.00 8.17 9.45
CA ILE A 57 20.56 8.10 8.09
C ILE A 57 20.18 6.82 7.35
N ARG A 58 19.94 5.71 8.07
CA ARG A 58 19.50 4.43 7.50
C ARG A 58 18.19 4.53 6.72
N TYR A 59 17.30 5.43 7.11
CA TYR A 59 16.04 5.66 6.42
C TYR A 59 16.18 6.49 5.15
N HIS A 60 17.32 7.17 4.96
CA HIS A 60 17.56 7.92 3.74
C HIS A 60 17.63 7.01 2.51
N VAL A 61 18.04 5.74 2.68
CA VAL A 61 18.05 4.72 1.63
C VAL A 61 16.64 4.40 1.12
N PHE A 62 15.62 4.52 1.98
CA PHE A 62 14.21 4.29 1.64
C PHE A 62 13.47 5.58 1.27
N ASN A 63 14.14 6.72 1.36
CA ASN A 63 13.63 7.97 0.85
C ASN A 63 13.85 7.97 -0.67
N GLU A 64 13.17 7.06 -1.37
CA GLU A 64 13.07 7.10 -2.82
C GLU A 64 12.61 8.50 -3.22
N CYS A 65 13.30 9.04 -4.23
CA CYS A 65 13.13 10.37 -4.83
C CYS A 65 11.78 10.98 -4.45
N ALA A 66 11.77 11.91 -3.50
CA ALA A 66 10.58 12.69 -3.24
C ALA A 66 10.19 13.30 -4.58
N PHE A 67 9.03 12.89 -5.10
CA PHE A 67 8.50 13.34 -6.38
C PHE A 67 8.81 14.82 -6.54
N THR A 68 9.28 15.21 -7.72
CA THR A 68 9.50 16.64 -7.95
C THR A 68 8.18 17.38 -7.64
N PRO A 69 8.22 18.63 -7.15
CA PRO A 69 6.99 19.36 -6.84
C PRO A 69 5.98 19.37 -8.00
N TRP A 70 6.48 19.27 -9.23
CA TRP A 70 5.69 19.13 -10.45
C TRP A 70 4.99 17.76 -10.57
N GLU A 71 5.70 16.64 -10.38
CA GLU A 71 5.10 15.29 -10.42
C GLU A 71 4.02 15.12 -9.34
N LEU A 72 4.25 15.69 -8.14
CA LEU A 72 3.25 15.70 -7.08
C LEU A 72 2.02 16.52 -7.46
N ALA A 73 2.21 17.68 -8.08
CA ALA A 73 1.11 18.52 -8.55
C ALA A 73 0.30 17.84 -9.67
N GLU A 74 0.96 17.15 -10.60
CA GLU A 74 0.31 16.37 -11.64
C GLU A 74 -0.51 15.22 -11.04
N SER A 75 0.08 14.44 -10.12
CA SER A 75 -0.61 13.36 -9.42
C SER A 75 -1.87 13.87 -8.70
N ASN A 76 -1.76 15.00 -8.00
CA ASN A 76 -2.89 15.60 -7.32
C ASN A 76 -3.99 16.06 -8.30
N ALA A 77 -3.61 16.68 -9.42
CA ALA A 77 -4.57 17.08 -10.45
C ALA A 77 -5.31 15.88 -11.06
N GLN A 78 -4.62 14.75 -11.31
CA GLN A 78 -5.25 13.52 -11.78
C GLN A 78 -6.22 12.94 -10.74
N TYR A 79 -5.84 12.98 -9.46
CA TYR A 79 -6.68 12.53 -8.37
C TYR A 79 -7.98 13.36 -8.28
N GLU A 80 -7.88 14.68 -8.33
CA GLU A 80 -9.04 15.59 -8.30
C GLU A 80 -9.99 15.32 -9.48
N LEU A 81 -9.45 15.14 -10.68
CA LEU A 81 -10.24 14.80 -11.88
C LEU A 81 -11.00 13.47 -11.72
N GLN A 82 -10.35 12.45 -11.16
CA GLN A 82 -10.99 11.15 -10.90
C GLN A 82 -12.08 11.27 -9.84
N ALA A 83 -11.83 12.02 -8.75
CA ALA A 83 -12.80 12.26 -7.70
C ALA A 83 -14.06 12.95 -8.24
N GLU A 84 -13.90 13.99 -9.05
CA GLU A 84 -15.04 14.66 -9.71
C GLU A 84 -15.82 13.71 -10.63
N THR A 85 -15.11 12.89 -11.40
CA THR A 85 -15.74 11.94 -12.33
C THR A 85 -16.58 10.91 -11.59
N LEU A 86 -16.07 10.40 -10.47
CA LEU A 86 -16.82 9.48 -9.59
C LEU A 86 -18.06 10.15 -9.00
N LEU A 87 -17.93 11.40 -8.54
CA LEU A 87 -19.07 12.15 -8.00
C LEU A 87 -20.15 12.43 -9.04
N LYS A 88 -19.75 12.77 -10.28
CA LYS A 88 -20.68 12.95 -11.41
C LYS A 88 -21.42 11.65 -11.73
N LYS A 89 -20.71 10.52 -11.78
CA LYS A 89 -21.30 9.18 -12.02
C LYS A 89 -22.30 8.80 -10.91
N PHE A 90 -21.92 9.00 -9.65
CA PHE A 90 -22.79 8.74 -8.51
C PHE A 90 -24.10 9.55 -8.58
N ASN A 91 -23.99 10.85 -8.82
CA ASN A 91 -25.16 11.72 -8.93
C ASN A 91 -26.05 11.33 -10.11
N ASN A 92 -25.47 11.02 -11.27
CA ASN A 92 -26.22 10.55 -12.44
C ASN A 92 -27.03 9.28 -12.12
N MET A 93 -26.38 8.29 -11.49
CA MET A 93 -27.02 7.05 -11.07
C MET A 93 -28.17 7.31 -10.09
N LYS A 94 -27.95 8.17 -9.08
CA LYS A 94 -28.97 8.58 -8.10
C LYS A 94 -30.18 9.20 -8.80
N TYR A 95 -29.98 10.16 -9.70
CA TYR A 95 -31.08 10.82 -10.40
C TYR A 95 -31.84 9.88 -11.34
N LYS A 96 -31.12 8.99 -12.05
CA LYS A 96 -31.75 7.98 -12.90
C LYS A 96 -32.64 7.04 -12.08
N TYR A 97 -32.14 6.57 -10.94
CA TYR A 97 -32.91 5.69 -10.06
C TYR A 97 -34.15 6.40 -9.48
N GLN A 98 -34.00 7.64 -9.00
CA GLN A 98 -35.12 8.46 -8.53
C GLN A 98 -36.19 8.64 -9.62
N SER A 99 -35.78 8.88 -10.87
CA SER A 99 -36.71 8.98 -11.99
C SER A 99 -37.48 7.67 -12.26
N LEU A 100 -36.79 6.53 -12.20
CA LEU A 100 -37.42 5.22 -12.38
C LEU A 100 -38.46 4.94 -11.29
N LEU A 101 -38.12 5.19 -10.02
CA LEU A 101 -39.07 5.03 -8.91
C LEU A 101 -40.34 5.85 -9.10
N VAL A 102 -40.21 7.11 -9.52
CA VAL A 102 -41.36 7.98 -9.79
C VAL A 102 -42.19 7.43 -10.96
N LYS A 103 -41.55 7.06 -12.08
CA LYS A 103 -42.25 6.50 -13.25
C LYS A 103 -43.01 5.22 -12.91
N ASP A 104 -42.37 4.30 -12.19
CA ASP A 104 -43.00 3.07 -11.75
C ASP A 104 -44.20 3.37 -10.84
N SER A 105 -44.03 4.26 -9.85
CA SER A 105 -45.12 4.64 -8.95
C SER A 105 -46.32 5.24 -9.69
N MET A 106 -46.09 6.04 -10.73
CA MET A 106 -47.14 6.61 -11.57
C MET A 106 -47.82 5.52 -12.41
N HIS A 107 -47.04 4.64 -13.05
CA HIS A 107 -47.57 3.53 -13.83
C HIS A 107 -48.50 2.63 -13.01
N TRP A 108 -48.08 2.24 -11.79
CA TRP A 108 -48.92 1.44 -10.89
C TRP A 108 -50.20 2.18 -10.46
N LYS A 109 -50.13 3.50 -10.22
CA LYS A 109 -51.32 4.28 -9.87
C LYS A 109 -52.30 4.42 -11.03
N PHE A 110 -51.82 4.62 -12.27
CA PHE A 110 -52.68 4.66 -13.45
C PHE A 110 -53.34 3.31 -13.72
N HIS A 111 -52.57 2.21 -13.60
CA HIS A 111 -53.11 0.88 -13.80
C HIS A 111 -54.16 0.50 -12.74
N GLN A 112 -53.94 0.89 -11.48
CA GLN A 112 -54.94 0.76 -10.41
C GLN A 112 -56.21 1.55 -10.72
N VAL A 113 -56.13 2.81 -11.14
CA VAL A 113 -57.31 3.62 -11.47
C VAL A 113 -58.09 3.03 -12.66
N LEU A 114 -57.41 2.60 -13.72
CA LEU A 114 -58.07 2.01 -14.91
C LEU A 114 -58.72 0.65 -14.63
N PHE A 115 -58.18 -0.16 -13.71
CA PHE A 115 -58.75 -1.46 -13.33
C PHE A 115 -59.75 -1.39 -12.17
N THR A 116 -59.78 -0.30 -11.40
CA THR A 116 -60.73 -0.11 -10.27
C THR A 116 -61.94 0.75 -10.63
N MET A 117 -61.95 1.45 -11.77
CA MET A 117 -63.16 2.12 -12.25
C MET A 117 -64.19 1.04 -12.69
N PRO A 118 -65.40 1.00 -12.12
CA PRO A 118 -66.42 0.08 -12.58
C PRO A 118 -66.78 0.42 -14.03
N VAL A 119 -66.61 -0.54 -14.93
CA VAL A 119 -67.19 -0.49 -16.28
C VAL A 119 -68.71 -0.44 -16.09
N VAL A 120 -69.29 0.75 -16.15
CA VAL A 120 -70.74 0.90 -16.28
C VAL A 120 -71.09 0.40 -17.68
N ARG A 121 -71.43 -0.89 -17.76
CA ARG A 121 -72.30 -1.40 -18.82
C ARG A 121 -73.70 -0.91 -18.50
N LEU A 122 -74.20 0.06 -19.27
CA LEU A 122 -75.59 0.24 -19.70
C LEU A 122 -75.66 1.46 -20.62
#